data_AF-A0A4R6YM60-F1
#
_entry.id   AF-A0A4R6YM60-F1
#
_cell.length_a   1.000
_cell.length_b   1.000
_cell.length_c   1.000
_cell.angle_alpha   90.00
_cell.angle_beta   90.00
_cell.angle_gamma   90.00
#
_symmetry.space_group_name_H-M   'P 1'
#
loop_
_entity.id
_entity.type
_entity.pdbx_description
1 polymer ?
#
loop_
_entity_poly.entity_id
_entity_poly.type
_entity_poly.pdbx_seq_one_letter_code
_entity_poly.pdbx_strand_id
1 'polypeptide(L)'
;MVLGFYFIVIRPPLLPEDLRFMGASLAQIRLGVPGLESWLAHVFTVLGGFMAGAGVLTVFVAATMPARLKGSAWAIALSGALTVGLMSTLNFVLHSDFRWLLLGPALVWLAGLVFYVAQLDGQGS
;
A
#
# COMPACT_ATOMS: atom_id res chain seq x y z
N MET A 1 -10.44 2.36 -1.55
CA MET A 1 -9.85 2.70 -2.87
C MET A 1 -9.68 4.20 -3.10
N VAL A 2 -10.76 4.98 -3.28
CA VAL A 2 -10.67 6.41 -3.67
C VAL A 2 -9.79 7.23 -2.72
N LEU A 3 -9.96 7.04 -1.41
CA LEU A 3 -9.12 7.72 -0.41
C LEU A 3 -7.64 7.32 -0.52
N GLY A 4 -7.33 6.07 -0.83
CA GLY A 4 -5.94 5.62 -1.03
C GLY A 4 -5.29 6.28 -2.24
N PHE A 5 -6.03 6.41 -3.36
CA PHE A 5 -5.57 7.14 -4.54
C PHE A 5 -5.33 8.63 -4.26
N TYR A 6 -6.19 9.26 -3.46
CA TYR A 6 -5.98 10.64 -3.02
C TYR A 6 -4.64 10.80 -2.30
N PHE A 7 -4.29 9.90 -1.38
CA PHE A 7 -3.02 9.93 -0.65
C PHE A 7 -1.79 9.69 -1.53
N ILE A 8 -1.92 8.90 -2.61
CA ILE A 8 -0.80 8.60 -3.52
C ILE A 8 -0.56 9.76 -4.51
N VAL A 9 -1.61 10.28 -5.14
CA VAL A 9 -1.48 11.15 -6.33
C VAL A 9 -1.77 12.61 -6.02
N ILE A 10 -2.72 12.89 -5.12
CA ILE A 10 -3.30 14.22 -4.96
C ILE A 10 -2.75 14.93 -3.72
N ARG A 11 -2.50 14.20 -2.63
CA ARG A 11 -2.08 14.78 -1.36
C ARG A 11 -0.63 15.30 -1.46
N PRO A 12 -0.39 16.61 -1.29
CA PRO A 12 0.98 17.13 -1.21
C PRO A 12 1.67 16.62 0.07
N PRO A 13 3.02 16.51 0.08
CA PRO A 13 3.74 16.00 1.24
C PRO A 13 3.59 16.86 2.51
N LEU A 14 3.54 18.18 2.36
CA LEU A 14 3.34 19.13 3.46
C LEU A 14 2.13 20.00 3.17
N LEU A 15 1.11 19.90 4.01
CA LEU A 15 -0.01 20.83 3.99
C LEU A 15 0.32 22.08 4.82
N PRO A 16 -0.34 23.23 4.55
CA PRO A 16 -0.23 24.40 5.40
C PRO A 16 -0.58 24.10 6.88
N GLU A 17 -1.52 23.18 7.11
CA GLU A 17 -1.88 22.68 8.44
C GLU A 17 -0.70 21.98 9.13
N ASP A 18 0.01 21.12 8.39
CA ASP A 18 1.16 20.37 8.91
C ASP A 18 2.29 21.33 9.32
N LEU A 19 2.55 22.36 8.51
CA LEU A 19 3.53 23.41 8.80
C LEU A 19 3.15 24.23 10.04
N ARG A 20 1.86 24.58 10.18
CA ARG A 20 1.34 25.29 11.36
C ARG A 20 1.49 24.45 12.62
N PHE A 21 1.18 23.16 12.55
CA PHE A 21 1.33 22.23 13.68
C PHE A 21 2.80 22.07 14.10
N MET A 22 3.71 21.97 13.13
CA MET A 22 5.16 21.88 13.38
C MET A 22 5.75 23.22 13.85
N GLY A 23 5.00 24.33 13.78
CA GLY A 23 5.50 25.66 14.11
C GLY A 23 6.65 26.12 13.21
N ALA A 24 6.75 25.58 11.99
CA ALA A 24 7.86 25.79 11.09
C ALA A 24 7.38 26.27 9.71
N SER A 25 8.15 27.18 9.09
CA SER A 25 7.93 27.55 7.70
C SER A 25 8.51 26.50 6.75
N LEU A 26 7.98 26.43 5.53
CA LEU A 26 8.49 25.55 4.48
C LEU A 26 9.98 25.82 4.18
N ALA A 27 10.41 27.08 4.25
CA ALA A 27 11.81 27.45 4.05
C ALA A 27 12.73 26.87 5.15
N GLN A 28 12.29 26.94 6.41
CA GLN A 28 13.04 26.36 7.53
C GLN A 28 13.17 24.83 7.40
N ILE A 29 12.09 24.15 6.99
CA ILE A 29 12.12 22.70 6.77
C ILE A 29 13.06 22.34 5.63
N ARG A 30 13.02 23.05 4.49
CA ARG A 30 13.90 22.77 3.35
C ARG A 30 15.37 22.98 3.66
N LEU A 31 15.68 23.95 4.52
CA LEU A 31 17.06 24.23 4.95
C LEU A 31 17.54 23.25 6.02
N GLY A 32 16.69 22.91 6.99
CA GLY A 32 17.05 22.04 8.12
C GLY A 32 17.01 20.55 7.78
N VAL A 33 16.06 20.12 6.95
CA VAL A 33 15.80 18.71 6.63
C VAL A 33 15.35 18.58 5.15
N PRO A 34 16.25 18.79 4.18
CA PRO A 34 15.90 18.84 2.75
C PRO A 34 15.24 17.55 2.22
N GLY A 35 15.48 16.40 2.86
CA GLY A 35 14.88 15.11 2.47
C GLY A 35 13.45 14.87 2.96
N LEU A 36 12.90 15.74 3.82
CA LEU A 36 11.62 15.47 4.50
C LEU A 36 10.44 15.36 3.54
N GLU A 37 10.33 16.27 2.57
CA GLU A 37 9.25 16.26 1.58
C GLU A 37 9.25 14.97 0.76
N SER A 38 10.44 14.52 0.34
CA SER A 38 10.59 13.26 -0.39
C SER A 38 10.21 12.08 0.49
N TRP A 39 10.71 12.01 1.72
CA TRP A 39 10.38 10.95 2.66
C TRP A 39 8.87 10.86 2.93
N LEU A 40 8.21 12.00 3.17
CA LEU A 40 6.77 12.07 3.38
C LEU A 40 5.98 11.58 2.15
N ALA A 41 6.41 11.91 0.94
CA ALA A 41 5.78 11.40 -0.28
C ALA A 41 5.82 9.85 -0.33
N HIS A 42 6.93 9.22 0.07
CA HIS A 42 7.01 7.77 0.17
C HIS A 42 6.06 7.23 1.24
N VAL A 43 6.00 7.86 2.42
CA VAL A 43 5.09 7.46 3.51
C VAL A 43 3.62 7.53 3.08
N PHE A 44 3.19 8.61 2.41
CA PHE A 44 1.81 8.71 1.93
C PHE A 44 1.51 7.73 0.80
N THR A 45 2.51 7.39 -0.02
CA THR A 45 2.35 6.35 -1.02
C THR A 45 2.07 5.00 -0.34
N VAL A 46 2.85 4.60 0.67
CA VAL A 46 2.61 3.38 1.47
C VAL A 46 1.21 3.38 2.06
N LEU A 47 0.86 4.45 2.78
CA LEU A 47 -0.42 4.57 3.48
C LEU A 47 -1.59 4.51 2.49
N GLY A 48 -1.47 5.21 1.36
CA GLY A 48 -2.47 5.21 0.31
C GLY A 48 -2.62 3.85 -0.36
N GLY A 49 -1.52 3.11 -0.58
CA GLY A 49 -1.56 1.73 -1.07
C GLY A 49 -2.30 0.82 -0.11
N PHE A 50 -2.00 0.91 1.19
CA PHE A 50 -2.70 0.17 2.23
C PHE A 50 -4.21 0.47 2.23
N MET A 51 -4.60 1.75 2.25
CA MET A 51 -6.01 2.17 2.18
C MET A 51 -6.71 1.73 0.89
N ALA A 52 -5.98 1.71 -0.22
CA ALA A 52 -6.50 1.21 -1.49
C ALA A 52 -6.77 -0.29 -1.42
N GLY A 53 -5.79 -1.08 -1.01
CA GLY A 53 -5.89 -2.55 -0.90
C GLY A 53 -6.91 -3.01 0.14
N ALA A 54 -6.93 -2.39 1.33
CA ALA A 54 -7.97 -2.64 2.33
C ALA A 54 -9.37 -2.36 1.76
N GLY A 55 -9.54 -1.26 1.04
CA GLY A 55 -10.82 -0.95 0.38
C GLY A 55 -11.22 -1.94 -0.71
N VAL A 56 -10.27 -2.44 -1.52
CA VAL A 56 -10.53 -3.52 -2.49
C VAL A 56 -11.04 -4.75 -1.75
N LEU A 57 -10.36 -5.15 -0.67
CA LEU A 57 -10.75 -6.32 0.13
C LEU A 57 -12.14 -6.15 0.76
N THR A 58 -12.44 -4.97 1.32
CA THR A 58 -13.76 -4.68 1.91
C THR A 58 -14.88 -4.79 0.88
N VAL A 59 -14.72 -4.18 -0.31
CA VAL A 59 -15.73 -4.26 -1.38
C VAL A 59 -15.90 -5.70 -1.85
N PHE A 60 -14.79 -6.42 -2.00
CA PHE A 60 -14.80 -7.83 -2.40
C PHE A 60 -15.54 -8.71 -1.38
N VAL A 61 -15.24 -8.58 -0.08
CA VAL A 61 -15.95 -9.31 0.98
C VAL A 61 -17.43 -8.96 0.93
N ALA A 62 -17.79 -7.67 0.89
CA ALA A 62 -19.19 -7.24 0.84
C ALA A 62 -19.95 -7.76 -0.39
N ALA A 63 -19.30 -7.86 -1.56
CA ALA A 63 -19.91 -8.34 -2.79
C ALA A 63 -20.07 -9.88 -2.84
N THR A 64 -19.17 -10.61 -2.17
CA THR A 64 -19.15 -12.08 -2.20
C THR A 64 -19.88 -12.74 -1.03
N MET A 65 -20.04 -12.03 0.09
CA MET A 65 -20.75 -12.51 1.29
C MET A 65 -22.19 -12.97 1.02
N PRO A 66 -22.98 -12.30 0.14
CA PRO A 66 -24.33 -12.75 -0.17
C PRO A 66 -24.39 -13.95 -1.13
N ALA A 67 -23.34 -14.20 -1.92
CA ALA A 67 -23.43 -15.07 -3.10
C ALA A 67 -22.53 -16.34 -3.07
N ARG A 68 -21.63 -16.50 -2.08
CA ARG A 68 -20.65 -17.61 -1.99
C ARG A 68 -19.92 -17.91 -3.33
N LEU A 69 -19.73 -16.90 -4.16
CA LEU A 69 -19.21 -17.07 -5.52
C LEU A 69 -17.74 -17.49 -5.51
N LYS A 70 -17.43 -18.55 -6.27
CA LYS A 70 -16.07 -18.98 -6.59
C LYS A 70 -15.53 -18.09 -7.73
N GLY A 71 -14.46 -17.34 -7.49
CA GLY A 71 -13.84 -16.48 -8.53
C GLY A 71 -13.05 -15.28 -7.98
N SER A 72 -12.24 -15.50 -6.95
CA SER A 72 -11.78 -14.44 -6.04
C SER A 72 -10.29 -14.13 -6.08
N ALA A 73 -9.54 -14.77 -6.98
CA ALA A 73 -8.08 -14.68 -7.05
C ALA A 73 -7.59 -13.25 -7.28
N TRP A 74 -8.25 -12.52 -8.18
CA TRP A 74 -7.82 -11.18 -8.58
C TRP A 74 -7.97 -10.15 -7.45
N ALA A 75 -9.01 -10.28 -6.60
CA ALA A 75 -9.25 -9.34 -5.50
C ALA A 75 -8.26 -9.57 -4.35
N ILE A 76 -7.96 -10.84 -4.06
CA ILE A 76 -6.89 -11.21 -3.12
C ILE A 76 -5.56 -10.70 -3.67
N ALA A 77 -5.25 -11.00 -4.94
CA ALA A 77 -4.06 -10.55 -5.66
C ALA A 77 -3.86 -9.02 -5.57
N LEU A 78 -4.90 -8.26 -5.92
CA LEU A 78 -4.85 -6.81 -5.93
C LEU A 78 -4.70 -6.23 -4.52
N SER A 79 -5.39 -6.81 -3.53
CA SER A 79 -5.29 -6.38 -2.14
C SER A 79 -3.87 -6.54 -1.58
N GLY A 80 -3.23 -7.70 -1.79
CA GLY A 80 -1.88 -7.92 -1.30
C GLY A 80 -0.79 -7.20 -2.08
N ALA A 81 -0.96 -7.03 -3.39
CA ALA A 81 -0.06 -6.19 -4.18
C ALA A 81 -0.07 -4.74 -3.69
N LEU A 82 -1.26 -4.18 -3.41
CA LEU A 82 -1.43 -2.80 -2.93
C LEU A 82 -0.98 -2.61 -1.48
N THR A 83 -1.07 -3.64 -0.64
CA THR A 83 -0.69 -3.56 0.78
C THR A 83 0.78 -3.97 0.98
N VAL A 84 1.08 -5.25 0.84
CA VAL A 84 2.37 -5.84 1.21
C VAL A 84 3.46 -5.56 0.16
N GLY A 85 3.08 -5.60 -1.12
CA GLY A 85 4.00 -5.31 -2.23
C GLY A 85 4.46 -3.86 -2.21
N LEU A 86 3.53 -2.91 -2.08
CA LEU A 86 3.83 -1.48 -2.06
C LEU A 86 4.68 -1.08 -0.83
N MET A 87 4.37 -1.63 0.35
CA MET A 87 5.16 -1.42 1.57
C MET A 87 6.61 -1.90 1.41
N SER A 88 6.81 -3.08 0.82
CA SER A 88 8.15 -3.65 0.63
C SER A 88 8.96 -2.83 -0.37
N THR A 89 8.39 -2.50 -1.53
CA THR A 89 9.06 -1.70 -2.57
C THR A 89 9.52 -0.35 -2.02
N LEU A 90 8.67 0.36 -1.28
CA LEU A 90 9.03 1.67 -0.74
C LEU A 90 10.07 1.57 0.38
N ASN A 91 10.10 0.48 1.15
CA ASN A 91 11.18 0.24 2.11
C ASN A 91 12.54 -0.01 1.42
N PHE A 92 12.55 -0.68 0.25
CA PHE A 92 13.77 -0.80 -0.55
C PHE A 92 14.21 0.54 -1.15
N VAL A 93 13.29 1.34 -1.69
CA VAL A 93 13.58 2.67 -2.24
C VAL A 93 14.17 3.59 -1.17
N LEU A 94 13.60 3.58 0.03
CA LEU A 94 14.07 4.37 1.18
C LEU A 94 15.38 3.86 1.79
N HIS A 95 15.97 2.78 1.28
CA HIS A 95 17.13 2.12 1.87
C HIS A 95 16.92 1.79 3.36
N SER A 96 15.67 1.48 3.74
CA SER A 96 15.29 1.17 5.11
C SER A 96 16.05 -0.06 5.60
N ASP A 97 16.57 -0.02 6.84
CA ASP A 97 17.19 -1.18 7.49
C ASP A 97 16.25 -2.39 7.55
N PHE A 98 14.93 -2.13 7.55
CA PHE A 98 13.88 -3.15 7.60
C PHE A 98 13.50 -3.76 6.26
N ARG A 99 14.11 -3.32 5.14
CA ARG A 99 13.75 -3.77 3.78
C ARG A 99 13.71 -5.30 3.64
N TRP A 100 14.66 -6.01 4.25
CA TRP A 100 14.73 -7.47 4.23
C TRP A 100 13.68 -8.13 5.11
N LEU A 101 13.38 -7.55 6.27
CA LEU A 101 12.34 -8.05 7.17
C LEU A 101 10.95 -7.93 6.54
N LEU A 102 10.69 -6.79 5.87
CA LEU A 102 9.41 -6.51 5.24
C LEU A 102 9.21 -7.24 3.89
N LEU A 103 10.30 -7.71 3.28
CA LEU A 103 10.23 -8.60 2.13
C LEU A 103 9.60 -9.96 2.49
N GLY A 104 9.81 -10.45 3.71
CA GLY A 104 9.29 -11.74 4.18
C GLY A 104 7.77 -11.88 4.00
N PRO A 105 6.95 -10.97 4.57
CA PRO A 105 5.51 -10.94 4.34
C PRO A 105 5.12 -10.87 2.85
N ALA A 106 5.85 -10.13 2.01
CA ALA A 106 5.56 -10.04 0.57
C ALA A 106 5.77 -11.37 -0.14
N LEU A 107 6.85 -12.08 0.20
CA LEU A 107 7.16 -13.40 -0.33
C LEU A 107 6.14 -14.45 0.12
N VAL A 108 5.75 -14.43 1.39
CA VAL A 108 4.69 -15.30 1.92
C VAL A 108 3.37 -15.06 1.17
N TRP A 109 3.03 -13.80 0.95
CA TRP A 109 1.82 -13.44 0.23
C TRP A 109 1.86 -13.88 -1.25
N LEU A 110 2.99 -13.66 -1.94
CA LEU A 110 3.20 -14.14 -3.31
C LEU A 110 3.10 -15.66 -3.41
N ALA A 111 3.73 -16.39 -2.48
CA ALA A 111 3.64 -17.83 -2.41
C ALA A 111 2.18 -18.29 -2.22
N GLY A 112 1.45 -17.67 -1.29
CA GLY A 112 0.03 -17.94 -1.07
C GLY A 112 -0.83 -17.69 -2.31
N LEU A 113 -0.55 -16.62 -3.06
CA LEU A 113 -1.24 -16.33 -4.32
C LEU A 113 -0.96 -17.41 -5.38
N VAL A 114 0.30 -17.81 -5.55
CA VAL A 114 0.70 -18.86 -6.49
C VAL A 114 0.00 -20.18 -6.16
N PHE A 115 -0.01 -20.57 -4.88
CA PHE A 115 -0.73 -21.77 -4.43
C PHE A 115 -2.23 -21.68 -4.69
N TYR A 116 -2.84 -20.53 -4.41
CA TYR A 116 -4.27 -20.33 -4.63
C TYR A 116 -4.64 -20.42 -6.12
N VAL A 117 -3.85 -19.81 -7.01
CA VAL A 117 -4.07 -19.89 -8.47
C VAL A 117 -3.88 -21.31 -8.98
N ALA A 118 -2.80 -22.00 -8.57
CA ALA A 118 -2.56 -23.39 -8.96
C ALA A 118 -3.69 -24.33 -8.52
N GLN A 119 -4.32 -24.04 -7.37
CA GLN A 119 -5.45 -24.81 -6.85
C GLN A 119 -6.79 -24.51 -7.56
N LEU A 120 -6.92 -23.36 -8.21
CA LEU A 120 -8.04 -23.04 -9.09
C LEU A 120 -7.91 -23.77 -10.43
N ASP A 121 -6.71 -23.81 -11.01
CA ASP A 121 -6.44 -24.50 -12.27
C ASP A 121 -6.67 -26.02 -12.15
N GLY A 122 -6.29 -26.62 -11.02
CA GLY A 122 -6.50 -28.05 -10.75
C GLY A 122 -7.94 -28.50 -10.44
N GLN A 123 -8.88 -27.57 -10.24
CA GLN A 123 -10.31 -27.89 -10.05
C GLN A 123 -11.13 -27.77 -11.36
N GLY A 124 -10.50 -27.33 -12.46
CA GLY A 124 -11.14 -27.13 -13.77
C GLY A 124 -10.89 -28.22 -14.81
N SER A 125 -10.13 -29.27 -14.47
CA SER A 125 -9.80 -30.44 -15.29
C SER A 125 -10.42 -31.72 -14.75
#